data_AF-A0A523EHF0-F1
#
_entry.id   AF-A0A523EHF0-F1
#
_cell.length_a   1.000
_cell.length_b   1.000
_cell.length_c   1.000
_cell.angle_alpha   90.00
_cell.angle_beta   90.00
_cell.angle_gamma   90.00
#
_symmetry.space_group_name_H-M   'P 1'
#
loop_
_entity.id
_entity.type
_entity.pdbx_description
1 polymer ?
#
loop_
_entity_poly.entity_id
_entity_poly.type
_entity_poly.pdbx_seq_one_letter_code
_entity_poly.pdbx_strand_id
1 'polypeptide(L)'
;MPPSEFSEADQGLIERVDKEMDALAFPVVRGATWTTDAPFRETEAAIEASKSLGLLAVEMEAAALYAFSRARKKPVICFAHVTNQMGQIAGDFEKGATEGSEDALRLIAIAASSWMSSADPKRLSSGFD
;
A
#
# COMPACT_ATOMS: atom_id res chain seq x y z
N MET A 1 -19.67 -1.34 6.27
CA MET A 1 -18.85 -1.87 7.37
C MET A 1 -18.98 -0.94 8.56
N PRO A 2 -18.93 -1.43 9.81
CA PRO A 2 -18.87 -0.55 10.96
C PRO A 2 -17.57 0.27 10.95
N PRO A 3 -17.54 1.46 11.57
CA PRO A 3 -16.31 2.21 11.79
C PRO A 3 -15.30 1.38 12.59
N SER A 4 -14.02 1.46 12.21
CA SER A 4 -12.90 0.85 12.91
C SER A 4 -11.67 1.75 12.79
N GLU A 5 -10.72 1.59 13.70
CA GLU A 5 -9.45 2.34 13.69
C GLU A 5 -8.60 1.95 12.48
N PHE A 6 -8.56 0.66 12.14
CA PHE A 6 -7.83 0.13 10.99
C PHE A 6 -8.76 -0.37 9.89
N SER A 7 -8.30 -0.20 8.65
CA SER A 7 -8.80 -0.94 7.50
C SER A 7 -7.75 -1.97 7.04
N GLU A 8 -7.97 -3.21 7.45
CA GLU A 8 -7.14 -4.38 7.11
C GLU A 8 -7.12 -4.78 5.62
N ALA A 9 -5.93 -5.05 5.10
CA ALA A 9 -5.73 -5.78 3.85
C ALA A 9 -6.06 -7.28 4.00
N ASP A 10 -6.19 -8.01 2.89
CA ASP A 10 -6.30 -9.46 2.91
C ASP A 10 -4.94 -10.07 3.32
N GLN A 11 -4.87 -10.64 4.53
CA GLN A 11 -3.62 -11.16 5.10
C GLN A 11 -3.00 -12.26 4.23
N GLY A 12 -3.82 -13.14 3.64
CA GLY A 12 -3.33 -14.20 2.76
C GLY A 12 -2.75 -13.64 1.46
N LEU A 13 -3.31 -12.55 0.92
CA LEU A 13 -2.75 -11.85 -0.24
C LEU A 13 -1.41 -11.20 0.11
N ILE A 14 -1.33 -10.54 1.26
CA ILE A 14 -0.10 -9.91 1.74
C ILE A 14 1.00 -10.97 1.88
N GLU A 15 0.77 -12.05 2.64
CA GLU A 15 1.76 -13.11 2.85
C GLU A 15 2.24 -13.78 1.55
N ARG A 16 1.38 -13.87 0.53
CA ARG A 16 1.77 -14.40 -0.78
C ARG A 16 2.71 -13.45 -1.51
N VAL A 17 2.37 -12.18 -1.57
CA VAL A 17 3.18 -11.17 -2.26
C VAL A 17 4.49 -10.94 -1.50
N ASP A 18 4.46 -10.85 -0.18
CA ASP A 18 5.61 -10.57 0.68
C ASP A 18 6.77 -11.55 0.47
N LYS A 19 6.46 -12.84 0.27
CA LYS A 19 7.46 -13.88 -0.03
C LYS A 19 8.23 -13.66 -1.33
N GLU A 20 7.64 -12.97 -2.29
CA GLU A 20 8.26 -12.70 -3.58
C GLU A 20 9.12 -11.43 -3.53
N MET A 21 8.99 -10.62 -2.47
CA MET A 21 9.71 -9.36 -2.34
C MET A 21 11.20 -9.58 -2.07
N ASP A 22 11.58 -10.71 -1.46
CA ASP A 22 12.98 -11.10 -1.23
C ASP A 22 13.81 -11.20 -2.52
N ALA A 23 13.15 -11.36 -3.67
CA ALA A 23 13.81 -11.43 -4.98
C ALA A 23 14.12 -10.05 -5.58
N LEU A 24 13.65 -8.95 -4.98
CA LEU A 24 13.85 -7.60 -5.47
C LEU A 24 15.23 -7.06 -5.08
N ALA A 25 15.81 -6.27 -5.96
CA ALA A 25 17.10 -5.61 -5.72
C ALA A 25 16.99 -4.35 -4.82
N PHE A 26 15.78 -4.00 -4.40
CA PHE A 26 15.46 -2.83 -3.59
C PHE A 26 14.59 -3.24 -2.39
N PRO A 27 14.68 -2.51 -1.26
CA PRO A 27 13.95 -2.87 -0.06
C PRO A 27 12.44 -2.64 -0.23
N VAL A 28 11.65 -3.60 0.23
CA VAL A 28 10.21 -3.47 0.40
C VAL A 28 9.89 -3.66 1.87
N VAL A 29 9.17 -2.70 2.47
CA VAL A 29 8.81 -2.74 3.88
C VAL A 29 7.30 -2.90 4.00
N ARG A 30 6.88 -3.91 4.76
CA ARG A 30 5.47 -4.13 5.12
C ARG A 30 5.15 -3.36 6.40
N GLY A 31 4.08 -2.58 6.38
CA GLY A 31 3.52 -1.97 7.60
C GLY A 31 2.22 -1.21 7.33
N ALA A 32 1.64 -0.68 8.41
CA ALA A 32 0.43 0.12 8.34
C ALA A 32 0.73 1.56 7.94
N THR A 33 -0.23 2.21 7.29
CA THR A 33 -0.17 3.61 6.88
C THR A 33 -1.29 4.42 7.52
N TRP A 34 -1.05 5.73 7.62
CA TRP A 34 -2.09 6.69 7.94
C TRP A 34 -2.72 7.22 6.65
N THR A 35 -4.01 6.95 6.44
CA THR A 35 -4.77 7.54 5.34
C THR A 35 -5.37 8.89 5.75
N THR A 36 -5.03 9.97 5.03
CA THR A 36 -5.57 11.33 5.24
C THR A 36 -6.34 11.84 4.02
N ASP A 37 -7.21 12.84 4.19
CA ASP A 37 -8.09 13.35 3.14
C ASP A 37 -7.47 14.47 2.28
N ALA A 38 -6.35 15.03 2.73
CA ALA A 38 -5.62 16.07 2.01
C ALA A 38 -4.16 16.19 2.50
N PRO A 39 -3.22 16.58 1.61
CA PRO A 39 -1.85 16.88 2.00
C PRO A 39 -1.77 18.14 2.88
N PHE A 40 -0.71 18.24 3.68
CA PHE A 40 -0.38 19.40 4.53
C PHE A 40 -1.39 19.68 5.66
N ARG A 41 -2.15 18.67 6.06
CA ARG A 41 -3.04 18.70 7.24
C ARG A 41 -2.45 17.98 8.45
N GLU A 42 -1.24 17.45 8.30
CA GLU A 42 -0.55 16.69 9.32
C GLU A 42 -0.07 17.62 10.45
N THR A 43 -0.73 17.52 11.60
CA THR A 43 -0.30 18.25 12.80
C THR A 43 0.79 17.45 13.53
N GLU A 44 1.65 18.12 14.29
CA GLU A 44 2.68 17.47 15.10
C GLU A 44 2.08 16.41 16.04
N ALA A 45 0.95 16.71 16.67
CA ALA A 45 0.23 15.78 17.53
C ALA A 45 -0.28 14.55 16.76
N ALA A 46 -0.78 14.73 15.53
CA ALA A 46 -1.23 13.62 14.69
C ALA A 46 -0.04 12.75 14.25
N ILE A 47 1.08 13.37 13.88
CA ILE A 47 2.31 12.67 13.50
C ILE A 47 2.84 11.82 14.67
N GLU A 48 2.91 12.39 15.88
CA GLU A 48 3.38 11.65 17.06
C GLU A 48 2.41 10.51 17.45
N ALA A 49 1.10 10.74 17.33
CA ALA A 49 0.11 9.68 17.49
C ALA A 49 0.31 8.54 16.48
N SER A 50 0.48 8.86 15.18
CA SER A 50 0.75 7.88 14.12
C SER A 50 2.06 7.12 14.36
N LYS A 51 3.13 7.80 14.79
CA LYS A 51 4.39 7.15 15.17
C LYS A 51 4.22 6.20 16.36
N SER A 52 3.45 6.59 17.38
CA SER A 52 3.18 5.74 18.54
C SER A 52 2.43 4.45 18.19
N LEU A 53 1.63 4.49 17.12
CA LEU A 53 0.93 3.35 16.54
C LEU A 53 1.80 2.51 15.59
N GLY A 54 3.05 2.92 15.35
CA GLY A 54 3.99 2.24 14.45
C GLY A 54 3.65 2.41 12.97
N LEU A 55 2.90 3.45 12.60
CA LEU A 55 2.58 3.71 11.19
C LEU A 55 3.83 4.17 10.44
N LEU A 56 4.05 3.62 9.25
CA LEU A 56 5.30 3.80 8.50
C LEU A 56 5.26 4.97 7.52
N ALA A 57 4.07 5.33 7.03
CA ALA A 57 3.89 6.37 6.03
C ALA A 57 2.49 7.00 6.14
N VAL A 58 2.35 8.18 5.53
CA VAL A 58 1.06 8.84 5.28
C VAL A 58 0.75 8.76 3.78
N GLU A 59 -0.50 8.48 3.45
CA GLU A 59 -1.05 8.39 2.08
C GLU A 59 -2.55 8.76 2.09
N MET A 60 -3.27 8.66 0.97
CA MET A 60 -4.62 9.22 0.85
C MET A 60 -5.69 8.22 0.40
N GLU A 61 -5.38 6.93 0.23
CA GLU A 61 -6.25 5.96 -0.45
C GLU A 61 -6.41 4.59 0.25
N ALA A 62 -5.39 4.07 0.95
CA ALA A 62 -5.30 2.68 1.35
C ALA A 62 -6.47 2.23 2.23
N ALA A 63 -6.87 3.03 3.23
CA ALA A 63 -8.01 2.70 4.08
C ALA A 63 -9.31 2.59 3.29
N ALA A 64 -9.54 3.49 2.33
CA ALA A 64 -10.72 3.47 1.47
C ALA A 64 -10.69 2.27 0.50
N LEU A 65 -9.53 1.97 -0.08
CA LEU A 65 -9.35 0.83 -0.99
C LEU A 65 -9.54 -0.51 -0.27
N TYR A 66 -9.07 -0.66 0.97
CA TYR A 66 -9.29 -1.87 1.76
C TYR A 66 -10.74 -1.99 2.26
N ALA A 67 -11.40 -0.89 2.62
CA ALA A 67 -12.83 -0.90 2.88
C ALA A 67 -13.64 -1.31 1.63
N PHE A 68 -13.28 -0.79 0.45
CA PHE A 68 -13.88 -1.15 -0.84
C PHE A 68 -13.66 -2.64 -1.17
N SER A 69 -12.43 -3.14 -1.03
CA SER A 69 -12.04 -4.54 -1.21
C SER A 69 -12.98 -5.48 -0.45
N ARG A 70 -13.19 -5.21 0.85
CA ARG A 70 -14.09 -6.00 1.70
C ARG A 70 -15.55 -5.86 1.28
N ALA A 71 -16.01 -4.66 0.98
CA ALA A 71 -17.39 -4.41 0.54
C ALA A 71 -17.72 -5.11 -0.79
N ARG A 72 -16.77 -5.19 -1.71
CA ARG A 72 -16.94 -5.79 -3.04
C ARG A 72 -16.44 -7.23 -3.15
N LYS A 73 -15.79 -7.75 -2.11
CA LYS A 73 -15.11 -9.06 -2.12
C LYS A 73 -14.13 -9.17 -3.30
N LYS A 74 -13.39 -8.09 -3.56
CA LYS A 74 -12.38 -8.03 -4.61
C LYS A 74 -11.01 -7.83 -3.97
N PRO A 75 -10.00 -8.66 -4.28
CA PRO A 75 -8.69 -8.55 -3.66
C PRO A 75 -8.01 -7.23 -4.05
N VAL A 76 -7.44 -6.55 -3.07
CA VAL A 76 -6.67 -5.32 -3.25
C VAL A 76 -5.44 -5.39 -2.37
N ILE A 77 -4.31 -4.96 -2.91
CA ILE A 77 -3.06 -4.71 -2.20
C ILE A 77 -2.58 -3.32 -2.64
N CYS A 78 -2.10 -2.52 -1.69
CA CYS A 78 -1.55 -1.20 -1.97
C CYS A 78 -0.02 -1.24 -1.82
N PHE A 79 0.68 -0.60 -2.74
CA PHE A 79 2.11 -0.33 -2.65
C PHE A 79 2.31 1.18 -2.65
N ALA A 80 3.23 1.66 -1.82
CA ALA A 80 3.55 3.07 -1.72
C ALA A 80 5.05 3.27 -1.89
N HIS A 81 5.42 4.17 -2.80
CA HIS A 81 6.76 4.73 -2.84
C HIS A 81 6.78 5.96 -1.92
N VAL A 82 7.61 5.93 -0.88
CA VAL A 82 7.76 7.06 0.04
C VAL A 82 8.58 8.14 -0.67
N THR A 83 7.94 9.27 -0.98
CA THR A 83 8.53 10.32 -1.82
C THR A 83 9.07 11.51 -1.05
N ASN A 84 8.71 11.67 0.22
CA ASN A 84 9.07 12.81 1.06
C ASN A 84 8.78 12.51 2.54
N GLN A 85 9.22 13.41 3.43
CA GLN A 85 9.00 13.43 4.87
C GLN A 85 8.03 14.55 5.27
N MET A 86 6.90 14.66 4.57
CA MET A 86 5.84 15.65 4.83
C MET A 86 6.29 17.12 4.73
N GLY A 87 7.32 17.40 3.92
CA GLY A 87 7.88 18.74 3.76
C GLY A 87 8.65 19.23 5.00
N GLN A 88 9.04 18.33 5.91
CA GLN A 88 9.69 18.71 7.17
C GLN A 88 11.18 19.04 7.02
N ILE A 89 11.78 18.75 5.87
CA ILE A 89 13.19 19.05 5.58
C ILE A 89 13.34 19.89 4.30
N ALA A 90 14.47 20.57 4.16
CA ALA A 90 14.77 21.30 2.93
C ALA A 90 15.06 20.32 1.77
N GLY A 91 14.42 20.51 0.62
CA GLY A 91 14.61 19.65 -0.56
C GLY A 91 13.81 18.35 -0.54
N ASP A 92 12.83 18.21 0.36
CA ASP A 92 12.10 16.97 0.66
C ASP A 92 11.28 16.37 -0.50
N PHE A 93 11.11 17.10 -1.60
CA PHE A 93 10.32 16.65 -2.76
C PHE A 93 11.16 16.01 -3.87
N GLU A 94 12.45 15.77 -3.64
CA GLU A 94 13.29 14.96 -4.52
C GLU A 94 12.88 13.48 -4.37
N LYS A 95 12.53 12.83 -5.49
CA LYS A 95 11.92 11.48 -5.49
C LYS A 95 12.85 10.39 -6.03
N GLY A 96 14.14 10.68 -6.13
CA GLY A 96 15.15 9.81 -6.70
C GLY A 96 15.07 9.64 -8.22
N ALA A 97 15.93 8.76 -8.74
CA ALA A 97 16.00 8.44 -10.16
C ALA A 97 14.66 7.88 -10.68
N THR A 98 14.15 8.45 -11.79
CA THR A 98 12.87 8.08 -12.42
C THR A 98 11.64 8.15 -11.50
N GLU A 99 11.73 8.89 -10.38
CA GLU A 99 10.66 9.02 -9.37
C GLU A 99 10.15 7.68 -8.79
N GLY A 100 11.00 6.63 -8.82
CA GLY A 100 10.67 5.27 -8.35
C GLY A 100 9.76 4.46 -9.27
N SER A 101 9.50 4.95 -10.49
CA SER A 101 8.56 4.30 -11.42
C SER A 101 9.03 2.91 -11.88
N GLU A 102 10.34 2.73 -12.13
CA GLU A 102 10.88 1.42 -12.53
C GLU A 102 10.70 0.36 -11.45
N ASP A 103 10.99 0.72 -10.19
CA ASP A 103 10.86 -0.19 -9.05
C ASP A 103 9.39 -0.49 -8.77
N ALA A 104 8.50 0.50 -8.86
CA ALA A 104 7.06 0.29 -8.75
C ALA A 104 6.53 -0.67 -9.83
N LEU A 105 6.97 -0.53 -11.08
CA LEU A 105 6.56 -1.43 -12.16
C LEU A 105 7.07 -2.86 -11.94
N ARG A 106 8.33 -3.03 -11.50
CA ARG A 106 8.89 -4.34 -11.16
C ARG A 106 8.11 -5.00 -10.01
N LEU A 107 7.82 -4.24 -8.96
CA LEU A 107 7.04 -4.66 -7.81
C LEU A 107 5.63 -5.13 -8.20
N ILE A 108 4.93 -4.31 -8.99
CA ILE A 108 3.59 -4.64 -9.49
C ILE A 108 3.61 -5.88 -10.38
N ALA A 109 4.62 -6.01 -11.26
CA ALA A 109 4.75 -7.17 -12.14
C ALA A 109 4.92 -8.48 -11.35
N ILE A 110 5.80 -8.48 -10.34
CA ILE A 110 6.03 -9.65 -9.48
C ILE A 110 4.76 -10.01 -8.69
N ALA A 111 4.12 -9.02 -8.07
CA ALA A 111 2.87 -9.24 -7.35
C ALA A 111 1.76 -9.81 -8.25
N ALA A 112 1.62 -9.29 -9.47
CA ALA A 112 0.67 -9.79 -10.45
C ALA A 112 0.99 -11.22 -10.90
N SER A 113 2.27 -11.52 -11.18
CA SER A 113 2.71 -12.88 -11.56
C SER A 113 2.47 -13.90 -10.46
N SER A 114 2.74 -13.55 -9.20
CA SER A 114 2.45 -14.40 -8.03
C SER A 114 0.95 -14.67 -7.90
N TRP A 115 0.13 -13.63 -8.06
CA TRP A 115 -1.33 -13.75 -8.03
C TRP A 115 -1.88 -14.63 -9.17
N MET A 116 -1.40 -14.43 -10.40
CA MET A 116 -1.85 -15.19 -11.57
C MET A 116 -1.45 -16.68 -11.50
N SER A 117 -0.26 -16.97 -10.98
CA SER A 117 0.24 -18.35 -10.87
C SER A 117 -0.51 -19.17 -9.81
N SER A 118 -1.21 -18.50 -8.89
CA SER A 118 -1.97 -19.11 -7.80
C SER A 118 -3.50 -18.98 -7.95
N ALA A 119 -3.97 -18.22 -8.94
CA ALA A 119 -5.39 -18.08 -9.22
C ALA A 119 -5.94 -19.35 -9.91
N ASP A 120 -6.95 -19.98 -9.30
CA ASP A 120 -7.78 -20.99 -9.99
C ASP A 120 -8.38 -20.35 -11.27
N PRO A 121 -8.18 -20.94 -12.46
CA PRO A 121 -8.70 -20.41 -13.72
C PRO A 121 -10.19 -20.06 -13.70
N LYS A 122 -10.98 -20.69 -12.81
CA LYS A 122 -12.43 -20.43 -12.66
C LYS A 122 -12.77 -19.09 -12.02
N ARG A 123 -11.83 -18.43 -11.32
CA ARG A 123 -12.09 -17.17 -10.57
C ARG A 123 -12.02 -15.92 -11.45
N LEU A 124 -11.45 -16.03 -12.65
CA LEU A 124 -11.28 -14.94 -13.61
C LEU A 124 -12.47 -14.78 -14.57
N SER A 125 -13.36 -15.78 -14.66
CA SER A 125 -14.48 -15.79 -15.62
C SER A 125 -15.82 -15.29 -15.07
N SER A 126 -15.95 -15.01 -13.76
CA SER A 126 -17.23 -14.66 -13.12
C SER A 126 -17.37 -13.15 -12.82
N GLY A 127 -16.73 -12.29 -13.61
CA GLY A 127 -16.48 -10.89 -13.26
C GLY A 127 -17.03 -9.86 -14.23
N PHE A 128 -17.98 -10.20 -15.09
CA PHE A 128 -18.77 -9.27 -15.92
C PHE A 128 -20.09 -9.95 -16.26
N ASP A 129 -21.00 -10.02 -15.29
CA ASP A 129 -22.44 -10.24 -15.48
C ASP A 129 -23.19 -9.32 -14.51
#